data_AF-A0A1C0B548-F1
#
_entry.id   AF-A0A1C0B548-F1
#
_cell.length_a   1.000
_cell.length_b   1.000
_cell.length_c   1.000
_cell.angle_alpha   90.00
_cell.angle_beta   90.00
_cell.angle_gamma   90.00
#
_symmetry.space_group_name_H-M   'P 1'
#
loop_
_entity.id
_entity.type
_entity.pdbx_description
1 polymer ?
#
loop_
_entity_poly.entity_id
_entity_poly.type
_entity_poly.pdbx_seq_one_letter_code
_entity_poly.pdbx_strand_id
1 'polypeptide(L)' 'MKELEKQTPKYMRAKDLAKHLGIGLSTVWLFAKQGRITPKKITPKITVFNIEEAEKSLLVDRK' A
#
# COMPACT_ATOMS: atom_id res chain seq x y z
N MET A 1 -27.97 -8.32 12.75
CA MET A 1 -26.75 -7.53 13.05
C MET A 1 -25.85 -7.69 11.84
N LYS A 2 -25.59 -6.60 11.11
CA LYS A 2 -25.08 -6.61 9.73
C LYS A 2 -23.63 -7.11 9.69
N GLU A 3 -23.33 -8.02 8.75
CA GLU A 3 -21.98 -8.42 8.37
C GLU A 3 -21.04 -7.21 8.36
N LEU A 4 -20.05 -7.20 9.25
CA LEU A 4 -18.82 -6.48 9.02
C LEU A 4 -18.03 -7.29 7.99
N GLU A 5 -18.46 -7.19 6.73
CA GLU A 5 -17.53 -7.40 5.64
C GLU A 5 -16.31 -6.54 5.97
N LYS A 6 -15.19 -7.20 6.27
CA LYS A 6 -13.87 -6.59 6.37
C LYS A 6 -13.59 -5.99 5.00
N GLN A 7 -14.12 -4.81 4.73
CA GLN A 7 -13.66 -3.94 3.67
C GLN A 7 -12.31 -3.44 4.15
N THR A 8 -11.30 -4.30 4.11
CA THR A 8 -9.91 -3.88 4.17
C THR A 8 -9.82 -2.79 3.10
N PRO A 9 -9.58 -1.53 3.48
CA PRO A 9 -9.62 -0.45 2.50
C PRO A 9 -8.57 -0.81 1.45
N LYS A 10 -9.04 -1.16 0.25
CA LYS A 10 -8.21 -1.60 -0.89
C LYS A 10 -7.12 -0.58 -1.23
N TYR A 11 -7.27 0.65 -0.72
CA TYR A 11 -6.34 1.74 -0.89
C TYR A 11 -6.08 2.44 0.44
N MET A 12 -4.80 2.58 0.79
CA MET A 12 -4.34 3.18 2.03
C MET A 12 -3.26 4.23 1.74
N ARG A 13 -3.15 5.29 2.55
CA ARG A 13 -2.09 6.29 2.38
C ARG A 13 -0.73 5.67 2.66
N ALA A 14 0.34 6.25 2.11
CA ALA A 14 1.71 5.77 2.34
C ALA A 14 2.05 5.55 3.83
N LYS A 15 1.60 6.44 4.72
CA LYS A 15 1.87 6.36 6.16
C LYS A 15 1.17 5.18 6.83
N ASP A 16 -0.07 4.92 6.44
CA ASP A 16 -0.88 3.83 6.98
C ASP A 16 -0.44 2.49 6.37
N LEU A 17 -0.10 2.48 5.08
CA LEU A 17 0.49 1.32 4.39
C LEU A 17 1.82 0.90 5.05
N ALA A 18 2.69 1.88 5.34
CA ALA A 18 3.95 1.64 6.05
C ALA A 18 3.73 0.97 7.40
N LYS A 19 2.74 1.45 8.18
CA LYS A 19 2.37 0.83 9.46
C LYS A 19 1.81 -0.58 9.31
N HIS A 20 1.00 -0.80 8.27
CA HIS A 20 0.36 -2.09 8.04
C HIS A 20 1.38 -3.17 7.63
N LEU A 21 2.33 -2.81 6.77
CA LEU A 21 3.38 -3.71 6.28
C LEU A 21 4.60 -3.79 7.22
N GLY A 22 4.68 -2.95 8.25
CA GLY A 22 5.84 -2.84 9.12
C GLY A 22 7.09 -2.30 8.43
N ILE A 23 6.95 -1.55 7.34
CA ILE A 23 8.07 -0.97 6.58
C ILE A 23 8.23 0.53 6.84
N GLY A 24 9.43 1.04 6.55
CA GLY A 24 9.67 2.49 6.55
C GLY A 24 8.88 3.22 5.46
N LEU A 25 8.49 4.46 5.73
CA LEU A 25 7.79 5.32 4.75
C LEU A 25 8.66 5.59 3.51
N SER A 26 9.98 5.70 3.70
CA SER A 26 10.98 5.77 2.63
C SER A 26 10.98 4.52 1.74
N THR A 27 10.79 3.33 2.33
CA THR A 27 10.67 2.06 1.57
C THR A 27 9.42 2.05 0.70
N VAL A 28 8.29 2.55 1.19
CA VAL A 28 7.07 2.71 0.37
C VAL A 28 7.35 3.56 -0.87
N TRP A 29 7.99 4.71 -0.70
CA TRP A 29 8.33 5.59 -1.84
C TRP A 29 9.37 5.00 -2.77
N LEU A 30 10.34 4.24 -2.23
CA LEU A 30 11.31 3.52 -3.05
C LEU A 30 10.61 2.51 -3.95
N PHE A 31 9.69 1.71 -3.41
CA PHE A 31 8.90 0.76 -4.19
C PHE A 31 7.97 1.43 -5.19
N ALA A 32 7.38 2.58 -4.83
CA ALA A 32 6.60 3.37 -5.76
C ALA A 32 7.45 3.87 -6.94
N LYS A 33 8.68 4.31 -6.67
CA LYS A 33 9.64 4.76 -7.68
C LYS A 33 10.16 3.59 -8.55
N GLN A 34 10.31 2.42 -7.95
CA GLN A 34 10.71 1.19 -8.67
C GLN A 34 9.57 0.57 -9.49
N GLY A 35 8.35 1.12 -9.43
CA GLY A 35 7.18 0.56 -10.12
C GLY A 35 6.67 -0.74 -9.53
N ARG A 36 7.10 -1.09 -8.30
CA ARG A 36 6.64 -2.28 -7.57
C ARG A 36 5.28 -2.09 -6.93
N ILE A 37 4.93 -0.84 -6.58
CA ILE A 37 3.60 -0.47 -6.10
C ILE A 37 3.10 0.74 -6.87
N THR A 38 1.82 0.75 -7.17
CA THR A 38 1.21 1.79 -8.01
C THR A 38 0.68 2.94 -7.14
N PRO A 39 1.28 4.15 -7.19
CA PRO A 39 0.74 5.32 -6.53
C PRO A 39 -0.51 5.81 -7.26
N LYS A 40 -1.68 5.69 -6.64
CA LYS A 40 -2.93 6.23 -7.17
C LYS A 40 -3.22 7.59 -6.55
N LYS A 41 -3.14 8.65 -7.36
CA LYS A 41 -3.54 9.99 -6.93
C LYS A 41 -5.07 10.11 -6.97
N ILE A 42 -5.68 10.42 -5.83
CA ILE A 42 -7.11 10.75 -5.76
C ILE A 42 -7.31 12.27 -5.89
N THR A 43 -6.44 13.03 -5.24
CA THR A 43 -6.44 14.51 -5.27
C THR A 43 -5.00 15.00 -5.44
N PRO A 44 -4.77 16.29 -5.79
CA PRO A 44 -3.42 16.83 -5.94
C PRO A 44 -2.51 16.63 -4.71
N LYS A 45 -3.09 16.47 -3.51
CA LYS A 45 -2.36 16.29 -2.24
C LYS A 45 -2.41 14.86 -1.68
N ILE A 46 -3.30 13.99 -2.17
CA ILE A 46 -3.53 12.66 -1.58
C ILE A 46 -3.20 11.58 -2.61
N THR A 47 -2.15 10.81 -2.28
CA THR A 47 -1.79 9.58 -3.00
C THR A 47 -2.09 8.39 -2.09
N VAL A 48 -2.77 7.39 -2.65
CA VAL A 48 -3.09 6.13 -1.98
C VAL A 48 -2.44 4.96 -2.73
N PHE A 49 -2.27 3.86 -2.03
CA PHE A 49 -1.58 2.67 -2.50
C PHE A 49 -2.42 1.43 -2.20
N ASN A 50 -2.38 0.45 -3.10
CA ASN A 50 -3.06 -0.81 -2.90
C ASN A 50 -2.27 -1.73 -1.96
N ILE A 51 -2.92 -2.25 -0.92
CA ILE A 51 -2.31 -3.14 0.07
C ILE A 51 -1.94 -4.49 -0.58
N GLU A 52 -2.84 -5.07 -1.38
CA GLU A 52 -2.66 -6.38 -2.01
C GLU A 52 -1.45 -6.40 -2.96
N GLU A 53 -1.23 -5.29 -3.66
CA GLU A 53 -0.11 -5.12 -4.60
C GLU A 53 1.22 -4.96 -3.83
N ALA A 54 1.19 -4.23 -2.71
CA ALA A 54 2.35 -4.04 -1.86
C ALA A 54 2.79 -5.33 -1.16
N GLU A 55 1.83 -6.13 -0.65
CA GLU A 55 2.10 -7.46 -0.09
C GLU A 55 2.70 -8.41 -1.13
N LYS A 56 2.12 -8.45 -2.34
CA LYS A 56 2.67 -9.27 -3.44
C LYS A 56 4.10 -8.91 -3.79
N SER A 57 4.41 -7.62 -3.89
CA SER A 57 5.75 -7.15 -4.22
C SER A 57 6.80 -7.48 -3.15
N LEU A 58 6.39 -7.62 -1.88
CA LEU A 58 7.27 -8.05 -0.79
C LEU A 58 7.51 -9.57 -0.77
N LEU A 59 6.51 -10.37 -1.14
CA LEU A 59 6.62 -11.84 -1.18
C LEU A 59 7.49 -12.35 -2.33
N VAL A 60 7.63 -11.60 -3.43
CA VAL A 60 8.39 -12.01 -4.63
C VAL A 60 9.92 -11.88 -4.44
N ASP A 61 10.39 -11.08 -3.49
CA ASP A 61 11.85 -10.86 -3.27
C ASP A 61 12.53 -11.99 -2.50
N ARG A 62 11.82 -13.09 -2.18
CA ARG A 62 12.40 -14.27 -1.54
C ARG A 62 12.75 -15.32 -2.60
N LYS A 63 13.87 -15.11 -3.30
CA LYS A 63 14.51 -16.14 -4.12
C LYS A 63 15.95 -16.38 -3.67
#